data_AF-A0A8C6UK09-F1
#
_entry.id   AF-A0A8C6UK09-F1
#
_cell.length_a   1.000
_cell.length_b   1.000
_cell.length_c   1.000
_cell.angle_alpha   90.00
_cell.angle_beta   90.00
_cell.angle_gamma   90.00
#
_symmetry.space_group_name_H-M   'P 1'
#
loop_
_entity.id
_entity.type
_entity.pdbx_description
1 polymer ?
#
loop_
_entity_poly.entity_id
_entity_poly.type
_entity_poly.pdbx_seq_one_letter_code
_entity_poly.pdbx_strand_id
1 'polypeptide(L)'
;TKTKLKYFLCVFLSVCSSVMKSSGHSRRDERIYPENFTRILDRLLDGYDNRLRPGFGVTEVKTDIYVTSFGPVSDVEMEYTMDVFFRQTWVDRRLMYEGPVEILRLNNLMVTKVWTPDTFFRNGKRSVAHNMTAPNRLFRIMKNGTILYTMR
;
A
#
# COMPACT_ATOMS: atom_id res chain seq x y z
N THR A 1 -46.54 -45.54 -29.30
CA THR A 1 -45.10 -45.19 -29.45
C THR A 1 -44.79 -43.69 -29.37
N LYS A 2 -45.75 -42.75 -29.53
CA LYS A 2 -45.47 -41.30 -29.45
C LYS A 2 -45.52 -40.68 -28.04
N THR A 3 -46.09 -41.36 -27.04
CA THR A 3 -46.29 -40.80 -25.68
C THR A 3 -45.07 -40.97 -24.76
N LYS A 4 -44.30 -42.06 -24.90
CA LYS A 4 -43.07 -42.29 -24.11
C LYS A 4 -41.92 -41.34 -24.47
N LEU A 5 -41.87 -40.87 -25.73
CA LEU A 5 -40.84 -39.95 -26.19
C LEU A 5 -41.04 -38.51 -25.67
N LYS A 6 -42.29 -38.09 -25.41
CA LYS A 6 -42.61 -36.78 -24.83
C LYS A 6 -42.17 -36.67 -23.36
N TYR A 7 -42.34 -37.74 -22.58
CA TYR A 7 -41.89 -37.75 -21.17
C TYR A 7 -40.37 -37.72 -21.05
N PHE A 8 -39.64 -38.39 -21.95
CA PHE A 8 -38.18 -38.36 -21.96
C PHE A 8 -37.61 -36.98 -22.30
N LEU A 9 -38.26 -36.25 -23.22
CA LEU A 9 -37.84 -34.89 -23.59
C LEU A 9 -38.09 -33.86 -22.48
N CYS A 10 -39.20 -33.96 -21.73
CA CYS A 10 -39.50 -33.06 -20.62
C CYS A 10 -38.53 -33.22 -19.43
N VAL A 11 -38.11 -34.45 -19.12
CA VAL A 11 -37.17 -34.71 -18.02
C VAL A 11 -35.77 -34.21 -18.37
N PHE A 12 -35.33 -34.33 -19.63
CA PHE A 12 -34.04 -33.77 -20.08
C PHE A 12 -34.02 -32.23 -20.04
N LEU A 13 -35.14 -31.56 -20.36
CA LEU A 13 -35.22 -30.10 -20.34
C LEU A 13 -35.29 -29.51 -18.92
N SER A 14 -35.91 -30.21 -17.94
CA SER A 14 -35.92 -29.73 -16.55
C SER A 14 -34.59 -29.94 -15.82
N VAL A 15 -33.84 -30.99 -16.17
CA VAL A 15 -32.50 -31.24 -15.59
C VAL A 15 -31.45 -30.27 -16.15
N CYS A 16 -31.56 -29.85 -17.42
CA CYS A 16 -30.67 -28.84 -18.01
C CYS A 16 -30.84 -27.44 -17.41
N SER A 17 -32.06 -27.08 -16.96
CA SER A 17 -32.31 -25.78 -16.34
C SER A 17 -31.79 -25.68 -14.89
N SER A 18 -31.55 -26.82 -14.22
CA SER A 18 -30.87 -26.87 -12.93
C SER A 18 -29.34 -26.86 -13.00
N VAL A 19 -28.73 -27.16 -14.15
CA VAL A 19 -27.26 -27.25 -14.30
C VAL A 19 -26.63 -25.99 -14.91
N MET A 20 -27.40 -25.14 -15.62
CA MET A 20 -26.91 -23.86 -16.16
C MET A 20 -27.11 -22.66 -15.23
N LYS A 21 -26.89 -22.84 -13.92
CA LYS A 21 -26.78 -21.71 -12.97
C LYS A 21 -25.31 -21.49 -12.61
N SER A 22 -24.51 -21.13 -13.60
CA SER A 22 -23.19 -20.55 -13.38
C SER A 22 -23.04 -19.28 -14.20
N SER A 23 -22.49 -18.26 -13.54
CA SER A 23 -21.88 -17.10 -14.15
C SER A 23 -22.86 -16.06 -14.72
N GLY A 24 -23.73 -15.56 -13.84
CA GLY A 24 -24.13 -14.15 -13.95
C GLY A 24 -22.87 -13.30 -13.83
N HIS A 25 -22.39 -12.79 -14.96
CA HIS A 25 -21.24 -11.93 -15.08
C HIS A 25 -21.46 -10.67 -14.23
N SER A 26 -20.83 -10.62 -13.05
CA SER A 26 -20.83 -9.46 -12.15
C SER A 26 -20.06 -8.31 -12.80
N ARG A 27 -20.73 -7.56 -13.69
CA ARG A 27 -20.28 -6.23 -14.12
C ARG A 27 -20.69 -5.19 -13.08
N ARG A 28 -20.17 -5.33 -11.86
CA ARG A 28 -20.31 -4.32 -10.78
C ARG A 28 -19.02 -4.08 -10.00
N ASP A 29 -17.85 -4.35 -10.60
CA ASP A 29 -16.59 -4.35 -9.86
C ASP A 29 -15.56 -3.29 -10.28
N GLU A 30 -15.99 -2.15 -10.86
CA GLU A 30 -15.01 -1.11 -11.26
C GLU A 30 -15.29 0.30 -10.72
N ARG A 31 -16.41 0.55 -10.04
CA ARG A 31 -16.76 1.92 -9.57
C ARG A 31 -16.87 2.13 -8.07
N ILE A 32 -16.73 1.08 -7.24
CA ILE A 32 -16.93 1.16 -5.78
C ILE A 32 -15.65 1.58 -5.02
N TYR A 33 -14.50 1.61 -5.70
CA TYR A 33 -13.19 1.79 -5.06
C TYR A 33 -12.81 3.23 -4.67
N PRO A 34 -13.07 4.30 -5.46
CA PRO A 34 -12.53 5.62 -5.14
C PRO A 34 -13.23 6.31 -3.95
N GLU A 35 -14.57 6.20 -3.83
CA GLU A 35 -15.30 6.83 -2.72
C GLU A 35 -14.98 6.20 -1.36
N ASN A 36 -14.75 4.88 -1.34
CA ASN A 36 -14.33 4.19 -0.12
C ASN A 36 -12.92 4.59 0.30
N PHE A 37 -12.01 4.82 -0.66
CA PHE A 37 -10.62 5.17 -0.36
C PHE A 37 -10.50 6.56 0.30
N THR A 38 -11.08 7.59 -0.31
CA THR A 38 -11.03 8.96 0.24
C THR A 38 -11.67 9.02 1.62
N ARG A 39 -12.82 8.38 1.81
CA ARG A 39 -13.51 8.33 3.12
C ARG A 39 -12.71 7.61 4.21
N ILE A 40 -11.99 6.54 3.86
CA ILE A 40 -11.12 5.85 4.81
C ILE A 40 -9.97 6.78 5.22
N LEU A 41 -9.36 7.47 4.26
CA LEU A 41 -8.25 8.40 4.53
C LEU A 41 -8.68 9.62 5.37
N ASP A 42 -9.83 10.22 5.06
CA ASP A 42 -10.33 11.37 5.81
C ASP A 42 -10.58 11.01 7.27
N ARG A 43 -11.14 9.81 7.52
CA ARG A 43 -11.35 9.27 8.87
C ARG A 43 -10.05 8.95 9.59
N LEU A 44 -9.06 8.41 8.88
CA LEU A 44 -7.75 8.06 9.44
C LEU A 44 -6.97 9.29 9.91
N LEU A 45 -7.13 10.41 9.21
CA LEU A 45 -6.43 11.65 9.53
C LEU A 45 -7.22 12.58 10.44
N ASP A 46 -8.49 12.28 10.72
CA ASP A 46 -9.29 13.06 11.66
C ASP A 46 -8.72 12.93 13.08
N GLY A 47 -8.33 14.05 13.68
CA GLY A 47 -7.68 14.09 14.99
C GLY A 47 -6.26 13.48 15.05
N TYR A 48 -5.66 13.11 13.92
CA TYR A 48 -4.30 12.57 13.90
C TYR A 48 -3.26 13.70 14.08
N ASP A 49 -2.49 13.63 15.17
CA ASP A 49 -1.35 14.53 15.38
C ASP A 49 -0.03 13.87 14.97
N ASN A 50 0.57 14.39 13.90
CA ASN A 50 1.85 13.93 13.35
C ASN A 50 3.07 14.36 14.19
N ARG A 51 2.90 15.25 15.16
CA ARG A 51 3.97 15.66 16.10
C ARG A 51 4.19 14.61 17.18
N LEU A 52 3.20 13.77 17.43
CA LEU A 52 3.25 12.74 18.44
C LEU A 52 3.76 11.42 17.86
N ARG A 53 4.86 10.92 18.44
CA ARG A 53 5.39 9.60 18.15
C ARG A 53 4.33 8.52 18.47
N PRO A 54 4.15 7.51 17.60
CA PRO A 54 3.20 6.43 17.86
C PRO A 54 3.60 5.57 19.07
N GLY A 55 2.62 5.35 19.94
CA GLY A 55 2.77 4.56 21.17
C GLY A 55 3.29 5.38 22.35
N PHE A 56 3.03 4.89 23.56
CA PHE A 56 3.44 5.53 24.82
C PHE A 56 4.90 5.21 25.23
N GLY A 57 5.74 4.80 24.27
CA GLY A 57 7.07 4.27 24.56
C GLY A 57 8.00 4.28 23.35
N VAL A 58 8.80 3.23 23.20
CA VAL A 58 9.73 3.07 22.08
C VAL A 58 8.95 2.61 20.84
N THR A 59 9.18 3.28 19.72
CA THR A 59 8.70 2.84 18.42
C THR A 59 9.80 2.02 17.76
N GLU A 60 9.54 0.75 17.50
CA GLU A 60 10.45 -0.09 16.72
C GLU A 60 10.35 0.29 15.24
N VAL A 61 11.47 0.72 14.64
CA VAL A 61 11.57 1.05 13.22
C VAL A 61 12.52 0.05 12.58
N LYS A 62 12.00 -0.78 11.68
CA LYS A 62 12.78 -1.73 10.88
C LYS A 62 13.25 -1.05 9.61
N THR A 63 14.55 -0.99 9.41
CA THR A 63 15.16 -0.36 8.24
C THR A 63 15.65 -1.41 7.25
N ASP A 64 15.43 -1.16 5.96
CA ASP A 64 15.97 -1.94 4.84
C ASP A 64 16.66 -0.98 3.87
N ILE A 65 17.84 -1.36 3.37
CA ILE A 65 18.65 -0.55 2.47
C ILE A 65 18.97 -1.40 1.25
N TYR A 66 18.50 -0.95 0.10
CA TYR A 66 18.87 -1.55 -1.18
C TYR A 66 19.79 -0.59 -1.93
N VAL A 67 21.07 -0.96 -2.07
CA VAL A 67 22.06 -0.17 -2.79
C VAL A 67 21.87 -0.38 -4.29
N THR A 68 21.54 0.68 -5.02
CA THR A 68 21.41 0.62 -6.49
C THR A 68 22.74 0.83 -7.18
N SER A 69 23.59 1.71 -6.64
CA SER A 69 24.89 2.00 -7.20
C SER A 69 25.85 2.40 -6.09
N PHE A 70 27.11 2.02 -6.26
CA PHE A 70 28.22 2.59 -5.50
C PHE A 70 28.96 3.54 -6.44
N GLY A 71 28.87 4.82 -6.14
CA GLY A 71 29.45 5.90 -6.93
C GLY A 71 30.95 6.06 -6.72
N PRO A 72 31.54 7.16 -7.22
CA PRO A 72 32.97 7.39 -7.10
C PRO A 72 33.40 7.54 -5.63
N VAL A 73 34.60 7.06 -5.36
CA VAL A 73 35.32 7.28 -4.10
C VAL A 73 36.39 8.33 -4.36
N SER A 74 36.40 9.38 -3.56
CA SER A 74 37.40 10.45 -3.60
C SER A 74 38.36 10.27 -2.43
N ASP A 75 39.61 9.92 -2.73
CA ASP A 75 40.67 9.80 -1.72
C ASP A 75 41.12 11.16 -1.19
N VAL A 76 41.02 12.21 -2.02
CA VAL A 76 41.39 13.59 -1.65
C VAL A 76 40.40 14.15 -0.63
N GLU A 77 39.11 13.99 -0.90
CA GLU A 77 38.03 14.51 -0.05
C GLU A 77 37.61 13.49 1.03
N MET A 78 38.15 12.27 1.01
CA MET A 78 37.73 11.15 1.87
C MET A 78 36.20 10.97 1.88
N GLU A 79 35.60 10.90 0.70
CA GLU A 79 34.15 10.73 0.54
C GLU A 79 33.81 9.69 -0.52
N TYR A 80 32.62 9.11 -0.41
CA TYR A 80 32.06 8.24 -1.43
C TYR A 80 30.60 8.64 -1.68
N THR A 81 30.13 8.39 -2.90
CA THR A 81 28.72 8.56 -3.25
C THR A 81 28.06 7.19 -3.32
N MET A 82 26.81 7.05 -2.89
CA MET A 82 26.01 5.86 -3.11
C MET A 82 24.56 6.23 -3.41
N ASP A 83 23.94 5.50 -4.32
CA ASP A 83 22.50 5.59 -4.57
C ASP A 83 21.83 4.42 -3.85
N VAL A 84 20.82 4.71 -3.03
CA VAL A 84 20.11 3.71 -2.24
C VAL A 84 18.60 3.89 -2.34
N PHE A 85 17.85 2.80 -2.28
CA PHE A 85 16.48 2.83 -1.80
C PHE A 85 16.49 2.57 -0.31
N PHE A 86 16.14 3.59 0.46
CA PHE A 86 16.03 3.51 1.90
C PHE A 86 14.58 3.26 2.29
N ARG A 87 14.34 2.14 2.99
CA ARG A 87 13.02 1.68 3.40
C ARG A 87 12.92 1.62 4.90
N GLN A 88 11.78 2.03 5.42
CA GLN A 88 11.48 2.01 6.84
C GLN A 88 10.10 1.42 7.06
N THR A 89 10.01 0.53 8.04
CA THR A 89 8.75 -0.08 8.45
C THR A 89 8.56 0.13 9.94
N TRP A 90 7.41 0.69 10.32
CA TRP A 90 7.00 0.81 11.72
C TRP A 90 5.51 0.56 11.85
N VAL A 91 5.02 0.44 13.08
CA VAL A 91 3.60 0.23 13.36
C VAL A 91 3.04 1.47 14.06
N ASP A 92 1.99 2.06 13.48
CA ASP A 92 1.18 3.10 14.12
C ASP A 92 -0.27 2.61 14.25
N ARG A 93 -0.68 2.26 15.48
CA ARG A 93 -2.02 1.75 15.76
C ARG A 93 -3.13 2.77 15.48
N ARG A 94 -2.80 4.07 15.49
CA ARG A 94 -3.77 5.14 15.18
C ARG A 94 -4.20 5.11 13.71
N LEU A 95 -3.38 4.50 12.86
CA LEU A 95 -3.62 4.38 11.42
C LEU A 95 -4.18 3.01 11.00
N MET A 96 -4.69 2.23 11.96
CA MET A 96 -5.47 1.04 11.67
C MET A 96 -6.83 1.44 11.07
N TYR A 97 -7.28 0.70 10.07
CA TYR A 97 -8.58 0.94 9.46
C TYR A 97 -9.27 -0.36 9.07
N GLU A 98 -10.59 -0.28 8.92
CA GLU A 98 -11.41 -1.37 8.42
C GLU A 98 -11.93 -1.06 7.02
N GLY A 99 -11.94 -2.07 6.15
CA GLY A 99 -12.38 -1.93 4.78
C GLY A 99 -11.94 -3.09 3.88
N PRO A 100 -12.40 -3.10 2.62
CA PRO A 100 -12.05 -4.12 1.64
C PRO A 100 -10.62 -3.96 1.10
N VAL A 101 -9.98 -2.79 1.31
CA VAL A 101 -8.64 -2.49 0.79
C VAL A 101 -7.58 -2.88 1.82
N GLU A 102 -6.68 -3.79 1.47
CA GLU A 102 -5.62 -4.24 2.39
C GLU A 102 -4.48 -3.23 2.57
N ILE A 103 -4.17 -2.46 1.52
CA ILE A 103 -3.04 -1.52 1.48
C ILE A 103 -3.48 -0.20 0.86
N LEU A 104 -3.39 0.87 1.64
CA LEU A 104 -3.55 2.23 1.15
C LEU A 104 -2.21 2.74 0.60
N ARG A 105 -2.16 2.99 -0.71
CA ARG A 105 -0.99 3.57 -1.39
C ARG A 105 -1.20 5.08 -1.46
N LEU A 106 -0.37 5.84 -0.75
CA LEU A 106 -0.54 7.29 -0.64
C LEU A 106 0.42 8.06 -1.56
N ASN A 107 -0.02 9.25 -1.94
CA ASN A 107 0.81 10.25 -2.62
C ASN A 107 1.68 11.02 -1.60
N ASN A 108 2.71 11.70 -2.10
CA ASN A 108 3.68 12.51 -1.36
C ASN A 108 3.06 13.51 -0.37
N LEU A 109 1.90 14.08 -0.72
CA LEU A 109 1.18 15.04 0.13
C LEU A 109 0.71 14.45 1.46
N MET A 110 0.54 13.13 1.55
CA MET A 110 0.11 12.46 2.78
C MET A 110 1.27 12.12 3.71
N VAL A 111 2.49 11.98 3.17
CA VAL A 111 3.70 11.72 3.97
C VAL A 111 3.91 12.81 5.02
N THR A 112 3.60 14.07 4.68
CA THR A 112 3.75 15.20 5.61
C THR A 112 2.68 15.22 6.70
N LYS A 113 1.57 14.50 6.52
CA LYS A 113 0.47 14.43 7.50
C LYS A 113 0.60 13.27 8.49
N VAL A 114 1.55 12.38 8.27
CA VAL A 114 1.77 11.21 9.14
C VAL A 114 3.11 11.35 9.86
N TRP A 115 3.17 10.93 11.12
CA TRP A 115 4.44 10.89 11.84
C TRP A 115 5.41 9.95 11.10
N THR A 116 6.61 10.45 10.83
CA THR A 116 7.68 9.71 10.15
C THR A 116 8.95 9.82 11.01
N PRO A 117 9.72 8.74 11.21
CA PRO A 117 10.95 8.81 11.99
C PRO A 117 11.95 9.79 11.35
N ASP A 118 12.61 10.58 12.18
CA ASP A 118 13.62 11.59 11.84
C ASP A 118 15.00 10.97 11.59
N THR A 119 15.04 9.99 10.68
CA THR A 119 16.27 9.25 10.40
C THR A 119 17.26 10.08 9.58
N PHE A 120 18.50 10.15 10.06
CA PHE A 120 19.59 10.89 9.41
C PHE A 120 20.86 10.04 9.30
N PHE A 121 21.68 10.30 8.28
CA PHE A 121 22.99 9.66 8.12
C PHE A 121 24.03 10.46 8.89
N ARG A 122 24.53 9.90 10.00
CA ARG A 122 25.50 10.57 10.89
C ARG A 122 26.78 11.02 10.17
N ASN A 123 27.25 10.23 9.21
CA ASN A 123 28.48 10.50 8.45
C ASN A 123 28.20 11.10 7.07
N GLY A 124 26.95 11.49 6.80
CA GLY A 124 26.59 12.10 5.52
C GLY A 124 27.16 13.51 5.44
N LYS A 125 28.17 13.73 4.58
CA LYS A 125 28.65 15.09 4.26
C LYS A 125 27.58 15.87 3.50
N ARG A 126 27.02 15.26 2.46
CA ARG A 126 25.88 15.78 1.69
C ARG A 126 24.99 14.62 1.28
N SER A 127 23.69 14.74 1.51
CA SER A 127 22.69 13.78 1.05
C SER A 127 21.63 14.52 0.24
N VAL A 128 21.38 14.08 -0.98
CA VAL A 128 20.35 14.67 -1.86
C VAL A 128 19.23 13.65 -2.01
N ALA A 129 18.04 13.98 -1.50
CA ALA A 129 16.84 13.22 -1.82
C ALA A 129 16.45 13.51 -3.27
N HIS A 130 16.28 12.47 -4.10
CA HIS A 130 15.96 12.67 -5.52
C HIS A 130 14.55 13.26 -5.67
N ASN A 131 14.45 14.45 -6.30
CA ASN A 131 13.21 15.20 -6.45
C ASN A 131 12.76 15.43 -7.92
N MET A 132 13.28 14.63 -8.89
CA MET A 132 12.92 14.75 -10.31
C MET A 132 12.25 13.46 -10.82
N THR A 133 11.11 13.49 -11.53
CA THR A 133 10.13 14.58 -11.81
C THR A 133 9.09 14.77 -10.70
N ALA A 134 9.07 13.89 -9.69
CA ALA A 134 8.31 14.02 -8.45
C ALA A 134 9.20 13.54 -7.28
N PRO A 135 8.91 13.93 -6.01
CA PRO A 135 9.59 13.32 -4.87
C PRO A 135 9.39 11.81 -4.92
N ASN A 136 10.47 11.04 -5.00
CA ASN A 136 10.40 9.58 -5.08
C ASN A 136 10.15 8.98 -3.70
N ARG A 137 9.01 9.33 -3.10
CA ARG A 137 8.56 8.81 -1.81
C ARG A 137 7.35 7.94 -2.04
N LEU A 138 7.40 6.73 -1.48
CA LEU A 138 6.29 5.81 -1.51
C LEU A 138 5.85 5.55 -0.08
N PHE A 139 4.58 5.76 0.20
CA PHE A 139 4.02 5.56 1.52
C PHE A 139 2.85 4.59 1.42
N ARG A 140 2.91 3.52 2.20
CA ARG A 140 1.88 2.47 2.22
C ARG A 140 1.44 2.23 3.65
N ILE A 141 0.13 2.26 3.89
CA ILE A 141 -0.48 1.88 5.16
C ILE A 141 -1.18 0.54 4.95
N MET A 142 -0.76 -0.48 5.70
CA MET A 142 -1.46 -1.75 5.78
C MET A 142 -2.61 -1.64 6.78
N LYS A 143 -3.65 -2.45 6.58
CA LYS A 143 -4.84 -2.51 7.44
C LYS A 143 -4.56 -2.60 8.95
N ASN A 144 -3.50 -3.33 9.32
CA ASN A 144 -3.07 -3.51 10.71
C ASN A 144 -2.28 -2.33 11.30
N GLY A 145 -2.18 -1.19 10.60
CA GLY A 145 -1.43 -0.02 11.04
C GLY A 145 0.09 -0.11 10.79
N THR A 146 0.55 -1.16 10.10
CA THR A 146 1.94 -1.21 9.61
C THR A 146 2.10 -0.17 8.51
N ILE A 147 3.20 0.56 8.54
CA ILE A 147 3.54 1.58 7.57
C ILE A 147 4.83 1.17 6.89
N LEU A 148 4.85 1.24 5.56
CA LEU A 148 6.06 1.14 4.77
C LEU A 148 6.31 2.50 4.09
N TYR A 149 7.46 3.08 4.43
CA TYR A 149 7.96 4.30 3.81
C TYR A 149 9.24 4.00 3.05
N THR A 150 9.28 4.36 1.78
CA THR A 150 10.46 4.21 0.92
C THR A 150 10.84 5.57 0.35
N MET A 151 12.13 5.87 0.39
CA MET A 151 12.74 7.03 -0.27
C MET A 151 13.93 6.61 -1.13
N ARG A 152 14.27 7.44 -2.11
CA ARG A 152 15.49 7.36 -2.91
C ARG A 152 16.32 8.63 -2.74
#